data_AF-A0A0D7A3X7-F1
#
_entry.id   AF-A0A0D7A3X7-F1
#
_cell.length_a   1.000
_cell.length_b   1.000
_cell.length_c   1.000
_cell.angle_alpha   90.00
_cell.angle_beta   90.00
_cell.angle_gamma   90.00
#
_symmetry.space_group_name_H-M   'P 1'
#
loop_
_entity.id
_entity.type
_entity.pdbx_description
1 polymer ?
#
loop_
_entity_poly.entity_id
_entity_poly.type
_entity_poly.pdbx_seq_one_letter_code
_entity_poly.pdbx_strand_id
1 'polypeptide(L)'
;MFARTIVSRSGSSLLSHVQGFLSKTNVTDKTLLFALGVSPNNTTLKHSTLSDLVTVLTHFPGPLLGLISSPPLLKNTIDPLAVSCSVALLESSKTRIFRSTIPGDETISVGKWHRPSTKHNPSYEQPLSPGDWSQLWNRRKDDAVVLPHELRDLSSQGNLVISIDSKNPTRLLLDAIDTAKISLSATTAFSDANCFALGVIVDGQIAHMYRIISGDPSRGTLALESHAAPAPGSLVKGTCHVQFFYRDLNSSVTQNCANRSPFIFTNNESAPSCNIDSDVILPDTFMTGSEYGFVLSRSGEKPWKCTMPGAAVSCRSV
;
A
#
# COMPACT_ATOMS: atom_id res chain seq x y z
N MET A 1 -11.34 18.77 9.55
CA MET A 1 -10.02 18.14 9.80
C MET A 1 -8.95 19.19 9.53
N PHE A 2 -7.93 19.28 10.39
CA PHE A 2 -6.76 20.14 10.15
C PHE A 2 -5.53 19.26 10.06
N ALA A 3 -4.74 19.40 9.00
CA ALA A 3 -3.50 18.66 8.81
C ALA A 3 -2.36 19.61 8.49
N ARG A 4 -1.15 19.24 8.90
CA ARG A 4 0.06 19.98 8.57
C ARG A 4 1.25 19.04 8.56
N THR A 5 2.08 19.14 7.53
CA THR A 5 3.38 18.48 7.47
C THR A 5 4.45 19.55 7.57
N ILE A 6 5.42 19.34 8.46
CA ILE A 6 6.57 20.22 8.64
C ILE A 6 7.81 19.39 8.35
N VAL A 7 8.70 19.89 7.49
CA VAL A 7 10.02 19.32 7.27
C VAL A 7 11.06 20.38 7.61
N SER A 8 12.00 20.05 8.48
CA SER A 8 13.02 20.96 8.98
C SER A 8 14.35 20.24 9.16
N ARG A 9 15.46 20.96 8.98
CA ARG A 9 16.80 20.51 9.38
C ARG A 9 17.08 20.76 10.87
N SER A 10 16.24 21.55 11.53
CA SER A 10 16.41 21.95 12.93
C SER A 10 15.28 21.38 13.78
N GLY A 11 15.63 20.46 14.68
CA GLY A 11 14.64 19.89 15.60
C GLY A 11 13.96 20.94 16.49
N SER A 12 14.64 22.03 16.86
CA SER A 12 14.03 23.10 17.68
C SER A 12 13.03 23.93 16.88
N SER A 13 13.29 24.15 15.59
CA SER A 13 12.33 24.83 14.71
C SER A 13 11.10 23.96 14.48
N LEU A 14 11.31 22.67 14.23
CA LEU A 14 10.23 21.68 14.13
C LEU A 14 9.35 21.67 15.40
N LEU A 15 9.99 21.63 16.58
CA LEU A 15 9.30 21.67 17.87
C LEU A 15 8.45 22.92 18.03
N SER A 16 8.99 24.09 17.70
CA SER A 16 8.29 25.37 17.74
C SER A 16 7.05 25.37 16.84
N HIS A 17 7.18 24.84 15.61
CA HIS A 17 6.05 24.73 14.68
C HIS A 17 4.95 23.77 15.18
N VAL A 18 5.32 22.63 15.77
CA VAL A 18 4.37 21.66 16.33
C VAL A 18 3.64 22.25 17.53
N GLN A 19 4.37 22.87 18.48
CA GLN A 19 3.76 23.55 19.63
C GLN A 19 2.83 24.68 19.20
N GLY A 20 3.25 25.48 18.22
CA GLY A 20 2.45 26.56 17.64
C GLY A 20 1.19 26.06 16.91
N PHE A 21 1.22 24.85 16.34
CA PHE A 21 0.05 24.22 15.74
C PHE A 21 -0.93 23.73 16.80
N LEU A 22 -0.46 22.98 17.81
CA LEU A 22 -1.30 22.40 18.85
C LEU A 22 -1.93 23.45 19.78
N SER A 23 -1.21 24.53 20.09
CA SER A 23 -1.71 25.61 20.95
C SER A 23 -2.85 26.44 20.33
N LYS A 24 -2.95 26.50 19.00
CA LYS A 24 -3.97 27.30 18.31
C LYS A 24 -5.31 26.59 18.15
N THR A 25 -5.39 25.31 18.50
CA THR A 25 -6.53 24.46 18.18
C THR A 25 -7.28 24.08 19.44
N ASN A 26 -8.62 24.10 19.40
CA ASN A 26 -9.42 23.60 20.52
C ASN A 26 -9.31 22.06 20.57
N VAL A 27 -8.72 21.55 21.65
CA VAL A 27 -8.20 20.19 21.73
C VAL A 27 -9.20 19.18 22.29
N THR A 28 -10.23 19.63 23.01
CA THR A 28 -11.03 18.75 23.89
C THR A 28 -11.91 17.73 23.16
N ASP A 29 -12.21 17.96 21.88
CA ASP A 29 -13.01 17.03 21.03
C ASP A 29 -12.23 16.60 19.77
N LYS A 30 -10.89 16.52 19.90
CA LYS A 30 -10.01 16.15 18.80
C LYS A 30 -9.19 14.92 19.14
N THR A 31 -9.02 14.09 18.11
CA THR A 31 -8.06 12.99 18.09
C THR A 31 -6.82 13.45 17.34
N LEU A 32 -5.64 13.33 17.95
CA LEU A 32 -4.37 13.64 17.33
C LEU A 32 -3.85 12.42 16.57
N LEU A 33 -3.59 12.58 15.29
CA LEU A 33 -2.79 11.66 14.50
C LEU A 33 -1.46 12.34 14.19
N PHE A 34 -0.34 11.66 14.44
CA PHE A 34 0.97 12.17 14.06
C PHE A 34 1.87 11.11 13.43
N ALA A 35 2.75 11.54 12.54
CA ALA A 35 3.86 10.77 12.01
C ALA A 35 5.15 11.55 12.19
N LEU A 36 6.17 10.89 12.75
CA LEU A 36 7.48 11.47 12.99
C LEU A 36 8.51 10.74 12.12
N GLY A 37 9.07 11.47 11.16
CA GLY A 37 10.08 10.95 10.24
C GLY A 37 11.47 11.48 10.58
N VAL A 38 12.41 10.60 10.93
CA VAL A 38 13.79 10.97 11.24
C VAL A 38 14.73 10.29 10.23
N SER A 39 15.58 11.08 9.56
CA SER A 39 16.57 10.51 8.65
C SER A 39 17.64 9.73 9.45
N PRO A 40 18.02 8.51 9.02
CA PRO A 40 19.00 7.69 9.74
C PRO A 40 20.38 8.34 9.82
N ASN A 41 20.69 9.24 8.89
CA ASN A 41 21.98 9.92 8.81
C ASN A 41 21.99 11.27 9.56
N ASN A 42 20.93 11.60 10.30
CA ASN A 42 20.83 12.88 10.97
C ASN A 42 21.64 12.89 12.29
N THR A 43 22.92 13.23 12.19
CA THR A 43 23.81 13.41 13.35
C THR A 43 23.57 14.72 14.09
N THR A 44 22.87 15.67 13.47
CA THR A 44 22.63 17.00 14.04
C THR A 44 21.46 17.03 15.02
N LEU A 45 20.56 16.04 14.95
CA LEU A 45 19.41 15.95 15.84
C LEU A 45 19.85 15.49 17.23
N LYS A 46 19.84 16.41 18.19
CA LYS A 46 20.09 16.09 19.60
C LYS A 46 18.98 15.20 20.14
N HIS A 47 19.36 14.17 20.91
CA HIS A 47 18.42 13.27 21.57
C HIS A 47 17.41 14.01 22.47
N SER A 48 17.84 15.11 23.11
CA SER A 48 16.95 15.95 23.93
C SER A 48 15.79 16.52 23.10
N THR A 49 16.06 17.02 21.90
CA THR A 49 15.04 17.63 21.05
C THR A 49 14.01 16.62 20.55
N LEU A 50 14.44 15.39 20.24
CA LEU A 50 13.51 14.31 19.89
C LEU A 50 12.62 13.94 21.09
N SER A 51 13.22 13.84 22.29
CA SER A 51 12.50 13.60 23.54
C SER A 51 11.47 14.71 23.81
N ASP A 52 11.84 15.97 23.63
CA ASP A 52 10.95 17.12 23.81
C ASP A 52 9.78 17.07 22.83
N LEU A 53 10.04 16.70 21.57
CA LEU A 53 9.00 16.60 20.54
C LEU A 53 8.02 15.46 20.82
N VAL A 54 8.52 14.28 21.21
CA VAL A 54 7.67 13.17 21.64
C VAL A 54 6.89 13.56 22.89
N THR A 55 7.50 14.28 23.84
CA THR A 55 6.85 14.78 25.05
C THR A 55 5.67 15.68 24.67
N VAL A 56 5.87 16.67 23.81
CA VAL A 56 4.79 17.56 23.33
C VAL A 56 3.66 16.79 22.66
N LEU A 57 3.97 15.82 21.79
CA LEU A 57 2.97 15.04 21.07
C LEU A 57 2.18 14.09 21.98
N THR A 58 2.83 13.53 22.99
CA THR A 58 2.24 12.56 23.94
C THR A 58 1.49 13.22 25.11
N HIS A 59 1.81 14.47 25.44
CA HIS A 59 1.05 15.27 26.41
C HIS A 59 -0.27 15.83 25.84
N PHE A 60 -0.65 15.43 24.63
CA PHE A 60 -1.92 15.78 24.05
C PHE A 60 -3.08 15.22 24.90
N PRO A 61 -4.07 16.04 25.32
CA PRO A 61 -5.08 15.64 26.30
C PRO A 61 -6.16 14.69 25.73
N GLY A 62 -6.25 14.55 24.41
CA GLY A 62 -7.22 13.68 23.74
C GLY A 62 -6.65 12.33 23.31
N PRO A 63 -7.48 11.49 22.65
CA PRO A 63 -7.00 10.27 22.00
C PRO A 63 -5.89 10.60 21.00
N LEU A 64 -4.84 9.78 20.98
CA LEU A 64 -3.70 9.97 20.08
C LEU A 64 -3.34 8.69 19.33
N LEU A 65 -2.83 8.85 18.11
CA LEU A 65 -2.24 7.80 17.29
C LEU A 65 -0.92 8.32 16.71
N GLY A 66 0.19 7.68 17.09
CA GLY A 66 1.53 8.06 16.66
C GLY A 66 2.17 6.99 15.79
N LEU A 67 2.91 7.42 14.77
CA LEU A 67 3.69 6.56 13.88
C LEU A 67 5.12 7.10 13.81
N ILE A 68 6.09 6.19 13.78
CA ILE A 68 7.47 6.51 13.39
C ILE A 68 7.61 6.09 11.93
N SER A 69 8.11 6.99 11.09
CA SER A 69 8.26 6.76 9.66
C SER A 69 9.67 7.12 9.19
N SER A 70 9.98 6.82 7.94
CA SER A 70 11.02 7.55 7.23
C SER A 70 10.55 8.99 6.96
N PRO A 71 11.46 9.98 6.89
CA PRO A 71 11.10 11.32 6.45
C PRO A 71 10.63 11.26 4.98
N PRO A 72 9.63 12.06 4.61
CA PRO A 72 9.15 12.11 3.23
C PRO A 72 10.23 12.70 2.31
N LEU A 73 10.29 12.22 1.06
CA LEU A 73 11.34 12.63 0.13
C LEU A 73 10.99 13.94 -0.55
N LEU A 74 11.67 15.03 -0.20
CA LEU A 74 11.58 16.30 -0.92
C LEU A 74 12.55 16.26 -2.13
N LYS A 75 12.05 16.45 -3.36
CA LYS A 75 12.85 16.48 -4.61
C LYS A 75 13.59 15.17 -4.96
N ASN A 76 13.00 14.01 -4.69
CA ASN A 76 13.58 12.68 -4.96
C ASN A 76 14.92 12.41 -4.25
N THR A 77 15.31 13.26 -3.32
CA THR A 77 16.48 13.03 -2.47
C THR A 77 16.02 13.01 -1.01
N ILE A 78 16.43 11.98 -0.28
CA ILE A 78 16.39 12.03 1.18
C ILE A 78 17.40 13.10 1.57
N ASP A 79 16.95 14.24 2.08
CA ASP A 79 17.87 15.13 2.79
C ASP A 79 18.35 14.37 4.03
N PRO A 80 19.65 14.00 4.11
CA PRO A 80 20.16 13.17 5.20
C PRO A 80 20.03 13.84 6.56
N LEU A 81 19.80 15.16 6.59
CA LEU A 81 19.68 15.96 7.81
C LEU A 81 18.24 16.41 8.10
N ALA A 82 17.27 16.01 7.29
CA ALA A 82 15.88 16.39 7.53
C ALA A 82 15.25 15.57 8.66
N VAL A 83 14.40 16.25 9.43
CA VAL A 83 13.39 15.69 10.32
C VAL A 83 12.05 16.21 9.85
N SER A 84 11.03 15.36 9.93
CA SER A 84 9.68 15.70 9.52
C SER A 84 8.68 15.33 10.60
N CYS A 85 7.66 16.17 10.78
CA CYS A 85 6.53 15.86 11.63
C CYS A 85 5.24 16.22 10.89
N SER A 86 4.41 15.22 10.70
CA SER A 86 3.05 15.39 10.18
C SER A 86 2.08 15.25 11.33
N VAL A 87 1.19 16.22 11.46
CA VAL A 87 0.18 16.28 12.51
C VAL A 87 -1.19 16.50 11.87
N ALA A 88 -2.18 15.77 12.36
CA ALA A 88 -3.57 15.90 11.94
C ALA A 88 -4.49 15.86 13.17
N LEU A 89 -5.46 16.77 13.20
CA LEU A 89 -6.52 16.82 14.19
C LEU A 89 -7.83 16.39 13.54
N LEU A 90 -8.36 15.29 14.06
CA LEU A 90 -9.59 14.64 13.61
C LEU A 90 -10.68 14.86 14.66
N GLU A 91 -11.94 14.96 14.23
CA GLU A 91 -13.07 15.03 15.18
C GLU A 91 -13.24 13.69 15.90
N SER A 92 -13.18 13.68 17.24
CA SER A 92 -13.27 12.44 18.00
C SER A 92 -14.62 11.74 17.80
N SER A 93 -15.70 12.50 17.66
CA SER A 93 -17.04 11.97 17.31
C SER A 93 -17.10 11.21 15.98
N LYS A 94 -16.23 11.53 15.02
CA LYS A 94 -16.18 10.92 13.69
C LYS A 94 -14.99 9.97 13.50
N THR A 95 -14.16 9.80 14.52
CA THR A 95 -12.89 9.06 14.41
C THR A 95 -12.87 7.92 15.40
N ARG A 96 -12.64 6.70 14.92
CA ARG A 96 -12.37 5.55 15.76
C ARG A 96 -10.93 5.11 15.56
N ILE A 97 -10.13 5.22 16.62
CA ILE A 97 -8.79 4.64 16.61
C ILE A 97 -8.94 3.14 16.78
N PHE A 98 -8.28 2.38 15.93
CA PHE A 98 -8.10 0.95 16.13
C PHE A 98 -6.64 0.61 15.91
N ARG A 99 -6.13 -0.34 16.69
CA ARG A 99 -4.82 -0.92 16.47
C ARG A 99 -5.02 -2.24 15.75
N SER A 100 -4.50 -2.33 14.53
CA SER A 100 -4.41 -3.60 13.84
C SER A 100 -3.17 -4.34 14.33
N THR A 101 -3.33 -5.28 15.26
CA THR A 101 -2.32 -6.33 15.47
C THR A 101 -2.55 -7.39 14.42
N ILE A 102 -2.34 -7.04 13.14
CA ILE A 102 -2.01 -8.08 12.16
C ILE A 102 -0.62 -8.53 12.60
N PRO A 103 -0.45 -9.75 13.13
CA PRO A 103 0.89 -10.30 13.30
C PRO A 103 1.57 -10.11 11.95
N GLY A 104 2.68 -9.37 11.90
CA GLY A 104 3.41 -9.21 10.65
C GLY A 104 3.56 -10.60 10.04
N ASP A 105 3.22 -10.76 8.77
CA ASP A 105 3.41 -12.02 8.06
C ASP A 105 4.79 -12.53 8.43
N GLU A 106 4.88 -13.77 8.94
CA GLU A 106 6.19 -14.41 9.04
C GLU A 106 6.83 -14.22 7.68
N THR A 107 8.02 -13.61 7.64
CA THR A 107 8.73 -13.32 6.41
C THR A 107 8.64 -14.55 5.53
N ILE A 108 7.89 -14.47 4.42
CA ILE A 108 7.67 -15.61 3.54
C ILE A 108 9.06 -16.06 3.14
N SER A 109 9.49 -17.20 3.66
CA SER A 109 10.82 -17.74 3.41
C SER A 109 10.81 -18.39 2.03
N VAL A 110 10.75 -17.55 1.00
CA VAL A 110 10.99 -17.97 -0.37
C VAL A 110 12.46 -18.39 -0.47
N GLY A 111 12.71 -19.69 -0.63
CA GLY A 111 14.05 -20.20 -0.95
C GLY A 111 14.66 -21.24 -0.02
N LYS A 112 13.94 -21.82 0.95
CA LYS A 112 14.32 -23.17 1.40
C LYS A 112 13.59 -24.21 0.55
N TRP A 113 14.01 -24.31 -0.72
CA TRP A 113 13.86 -25.58 -1.42
C TRP A 113 14.66 -26.58 -0.58
N HIS A 114 13.95 -27.42 0.17
CA HIS A 114 14.58 -28.53 0.85
C HIS A 114 15.31 -29.34 -0.22
N ARG A 115 16.64 -29.23 -0.28
CA ARG A 115 17.43 -30.35 -0.80
C ARG A 115 16.95 -31.55 0.03
N PRO A 116 16.39 -32.61 -0.60
CA PRO A 116 16.09 -33.81 0.15
C PRO A 116 17.40 -34.21 0.82
N SER A 117 17.43 -34.14 2.15
CA SER A 117 18.57 -34.63 2.91
C SER A 117 18.59 -36.12 2.65
N THR A 118 19.62 -36.58 1.95
CA THR A 118 19.89 -37.97 1.63
C THR A 118 20.27 -38.71 2.92
N LYS A 119 19.29 -38.91 3.80
CA LYS A 119 19.36 -39.85 4.93
C LYS A 119 18.01 -40.54 5.05
N HIS A 120 17.75 -41.40 4.07
CA HIS A 120 16.67 -42.35 4.13
C HIS A 120 17.06 -43.48 5.10
N ASN A 121 16.36 -43.59 6.22
CA ASN A 121 16.13 -44.88 6.86
C ASN A 121 15.01 -45.57 6.06
N PRO A 122 15.18 -46.82 5.59
CA PRO A 122 14.13 -47.53 4.88
C PRO A 122 13.25 -48.27 5.88
N SER A 123 12.04 -47.78 6.11
CA SER A 123 10.98 -48.60 6.71
C SER A 123 9.62 -48.16 6.19
N TYR A 124 9.16 -48.91 5.18
CA TYR A 124 7.78 -49.14 4.76
C TYR A 124 6.87 -47.91 4.51
N GLU A 125 6.98 -47.33 3.32
CA GLU A 125 5.80 -46.84 2.60
C GLU A 125 5.65 -47.69 1.33
N GLN A 126 4.52 -48.40 1.23
CA GLN A 126 4.17 -49.09 -0.01
C GLN A 126 3.87 -48.06 -1.10
N PRO A 127 4.39 -48.24 -2.32
CA PRO A 127 4.10 -47.34 -3.43
C PRO A 127 2.61 -47.41 -3.76
N LEU A 128 1.91 -46.29 -3.60
CA LEU A 128 0.58 -46.13 -4.15
C LEU A 128 0.65 -46.32 -5.67
N SER A 129 -0.21 -47.20 -6.17
CA SER A 129 -0.26 -47.57 -7.59
C SER A 129 -0.50 -46.35 -8.48
N PRO A 130 0.23 -46.23 -9.61
CA PRO A 130 0.11 -45.12 -10.56
C PRO A 130 -1.25 -45.19 -11.27
N GLY A 131 -2.26 -44.58 -10.66
CA GLY A 131 -3.63 -44.54 -11.17
C GLY A 131 -4.64 -43.80 -10.30
N ASP A 132 -4.32 -43.52 -9.04
CA ASP A 132 -5.32 -43.08 -8.05
C ASP A 132 -5.47 -41.56 -7.85
N TRP A 133 -4.66 -40.76 -8.55
CA TRP A 133 -4.75 -39.29 -8.47
C TRP A 133 -6.10 -38.77 -8.96
N SER A 134 -6.70 -39.44 -9.93
CA SER A 134 -8.01 -39.09 -10.51
C SER A 134 -9.16 -39.22 -9.50
N GLN A 135 -9.05 -40.09 -8.49
CA GLN A 135 -10.13 -40.34 -7.54
C GLN A 135 -10.17 -39.33 -6.39
N LEU A 136 -9.03 -38.75 -6.02
CA LEU A 136 -8.96 -37.71 -4.97
C LEU A 136 -9.55 -36.37 -5.41
N TRP A 137 -9.37 -36.00 -6.69
CA TRP A 137 -9.93 -34.76 -7.24
C TRP A 137 -11.42 -34.86 -7.63
N ASN A 138 -11.93 -36.07 -7.87
CA ASN A 138 -13.34 -36.29 -8.23
C ASN A 138 -14.28 -36.48 -7.03
N ARG A 139 -13.77 -36.46 -5.78
CA ARG A 139 -14.58 -36.69 -4.56
C ARG A 139 -15.58 -35.58 -4.19
N ARG A 140 -15.75 -34.54 -5.01
CA ARG A 140 -16.78 -33.48 -4.81
C ARG A 140 -17.48 -33.07 -6.12
N LYS A 141 -17.69 -33.98 -7.05
CA LYS A 141 -18.41 -33.67 -8.31
C LYS A 141 -19.93 -33.78 -8.22
N ASP A 142 -20.47 -34.51 -7.23
CA ASP A 142 -21.91 -34.84 -7.23
C ASP A 142 -22.79 -33.88 -6.42
N ASP A 143 -22.21 -32.88 -5.74
CA ASP A 143 -22.94 -31.76 -5.13
C ASP A 143 -22.67 -30.44 -5.88
N ALA A 144 -22.76 -30.48 -7.21
CA ALA A 144 -22.63 -29.31 -8.06
C ALA A 144 -23.85 -28.39 -7.88
N VAL A 145 -23.76 -27.47 -6.92
CA VAL A 145 -24.60 -26.28 -6.88
C VAL A 145 -24.42 -25.54 -8.20
N VAL A 146 -25.45 -25.55 -9.04
CA VAL A 146 -25.48 -24.82 -10.30
C VAL A 146 -25.46 -23.32 -9.95
N LEU A 147 -24.29 -22.70 -10.08
CA LEU A 147 -24.14 -21.27 -9.90
C LEU A 147 -24.77 -20.52 -11.09
N PRO A 148 -25.58 -19.47 -10.83
CA PRO A 148 -26.23 -18.65 -11.86
C PRO A 148 -25.26 -18.08 -12.91
N HIS A 149 -25.79 -17.81 -14.11
CA HIS A 149 -25.02 -17.37 -15.28
C HIS A 149 -24.27 -16.03 -15.03
N GLU A 150 -24.74 -15.24 -14.07
CA GLU A 150 -24.21 -13.92 -13.73
C GLU A 150 -22.96 -13.96 -12.84
N LEU A 151 -22.51 -15.13 -12.38
CA LEU A 151 -21.35 -15.30 -11.46
C LEU A 151 -20.06 -15.79 -12.15
N ARG A 152 -19.97 -15.74 -13.50
CA ARG A 152 -18.92 -16.47 -14.25
C ARG A 152 -17.61 -15.74 -14.56
N ASP A 153 -17.56 -14.41 -14.61
CA ASP A 153 -16.46 -13.73 -15.34
C ASP A 153 -15.36 -13.07 -14.50
N LEU A 154 -15.13 -13.59 -13.29
CA LEU A 154 -13.85 -13.44 -12.57
C LEU A 154 -13.66 -14.72 -11.75
N SER A 155 -12.83 -15.66 -12.22
CA SER A 155 -12.38 -16.75 -11.36
C SER A 155 -11.09 -16.30 -10.68
N SER A 156 -11.14 -16.16 -9.36
CA SER A 156 -9.97 -15.86 -8.55
C SER A 156 -9.84 -16.87 -7.43
N GLN A 157 -8.61 -17.34 -7.20
CA GLN A 157 -8.30 -18.30 -6.13
C GLN A 157 -7.13 -17.74 -5.33
N GLY A 158 -7.39 -17.33 -4.09
CA GLY A 158 -6.42 -16.59 -3.29
C GLY A 158 -6.09 -15.25 -3.94
N ASN A 159 -4.82 -15.03 -4.26
CA ASN A 159 -4.31 -13.81 -4.89
C ASN A 159 -4.11 -13.94 -6.41
N LEU A 160 -4.59 -15.03 -7.02
CA LEU A 160 -4.47 -15.29 -8.46
C LEU A 160 -5.72 -14.82 -9.20
N VAL A 161 -5.52 -14.08 -10.28
CA VAL A 161 -6.53 -13.74 -11.28
C VAL A 161 -6.36 -14.71 -12.44
N ILE A 162 -7.37 -15.54 -12.68
CA ILE A 162 -7.33 -16.60 -13.69
C ILE A 162 -7.96 -16.11 -15.00
N SER A 163 -8.98 -15.24 -14.93
CA SER A 163 -9.69 -14.71 -16.09
C SER A 163 -10.16 -13.27 -15.85
N ILE A 164 -10.07 -12.43 -16.89
CA ILE A 164 -10.72 -11.11 -16.95
C ILE A 164 -11.58 -11.11 -18.23
N ASP A 165 -12.88 -10.90 -18.12
CA ASP A 165 -13.83 -10.95 -19.26
C ASP A 165 -13.69 -12.22 -20.10
N SER A 166 -13.57 -13.36 -19.42
CA SER A 166 -13.31 -14.69 -20.01
C SER A 166 -12.03 -14.80 -20.86
N LYS A 167 -11.11 -13.82 -20.77
CA LYS A 167 -9.83 -13.80 -21.49
C LYS A 167 -8.65 -14.05 -20.55
N ASN A 168 -7.52 -14.43 -21.14
CA ASN A 168 -6.25 -14.63 -20.48
C ASN A 168 -5.70 -13.26 -19.99
N PRO A 169 -5.71 -12.98 -18.67
CA PRO A 169 -5.30 -11.69 -18.12
C PRO A 169 -3.84 -11.35 -18.39
N THR A 170 -2.94 -12.34 -18.44
CA THR A 170 -1.52 -12.09 -18.77
C THR A 170 -1.37 -11.62 -20.21
N ARG A 171 -2.09 -12.22 -21.15
CA ARG A 171 -2.09 -11.75 -22.55
C ARG A 171 -2.68 -10.36 -22.68
N LEU A 172 -3.78 -10.06 -21.99
CA LEU A 172 -4.33 -8.71 -21.98
C LEU A 172 -3.34 -7.66 -21.46
N LEU A 173 -2.57 -8.00 -20.43
CA LEU A 173 -1.50 -7.14 -19.92
C LEU A 173 -0.39 -6.94 -20.95
N LEU A 174 0.08 -8.02 -21.59
CA LEU A 174 1.11 -7.94 -22.63
C LEU A 174 0.64 -7.14 -23.85
N ASP A 175 -0.59 -7.37 -24.31
CA ASP A 175 -1.20 -6.61 -25.40
C ASP A 175 -1.29 -5.12 -25.06
N ALA A 176 -1.63 -4.78 -23.80
CA ALA A 176 -1.67 -3.41 -23.31
C ALA A 176 -0.27 -2.77 -23.25
N ILE A 177 0.75 -3.52 -22.84
CA ILE A 177 2.16 -3.09 -22.83
C ILE A 177 2.62 -2.77 -24.26
N ASP A 178 2.36 -3.67 -25.20
CA ASP A 178 2.74 -3.53 -26.61
C ASP A 178 2.02 -2.34 -27.24
N THR A 179 0.71 -2.20 -26.96
CA THR A 179 -0.12 -1.08 -27.44
C THR A 179 0.38 0.25 -26.89
N ALA A 180 0.77 0.30 -25.62
CA ALA A 180 1.34 1.48 -24.97
C ALA A 180 2.79 1.76 -25.40
N LYS A 181 3.41 0.87 -26.18
CA LYS A 181 4.81 0.94 -26.63
C LYS A 181 5.79 1.13 -25.47
N ILE A 182 5.49 0.51 -24.32
CA ILE A 182 6.39 0.52 -23.17
C ILE A 182 7.58 -0.38 -23.53
N SER A 183 8.76 0.19 -23.72
CA SER A 183 9.99 -0.57 -23.99
C SER A 183 10.42 -1.37 -22.77
N LEU A 184 9.80 -2.53 -22.57
CA LEU A 184 10.27 -3.53 -21.63
C LEU A 184 11.33 -4.37 -22.34
N SER A 185 12.53 -4.46 -21.78
CA SER A 185 13.40 -5.58 -22.13
C SER A 185 12.71 -6.85 -21.64
N ALA A 186 12.55 -7.86 -22.50
CA ALA A 186 11.80 -9.09 -22.22
C ALA A 186 12.25 -9.83 -20.94
N THR A 187 13.50 -9.61 -20.50
CA THR A 187 14.06 -10.14 -19.26
C THR A 187 13.76 -9.29 -18.00
N THR A 188 13.19 -8.09 -18.16
CA THR A 188 12.97 -7.10 -17.09
C THR A 188 11.53 -6.62 -16.97
N ALA A 189 10.59 -7.22 -17.71
CA ALA A 189 9.18 -6.82 -17.68
C ALA A 189 8.58 -6.87 -16.27
N PHE A 190 9.09 -7.73 -15.39
CA PHE A 190 8.70 -7.80 -13.97
C PHE A 190 9.86 -7.50 -13.02
N SER A 191 10.85 -6.71 -13.47
CA SER A 191 11.93 -6.26 -12.58
C SER A 191 11.43 -5.23 -11.57
N ASP A 192 12.18 -5.05 -10.48
CA ASP A 192 11.87 -4.05 -9.44
C ASP A 192 11.84 -2.60 -9.95
N ALA A 193 12.25 -2.33 -11.20
CA ALA A 193 12.20 -1.01 -11.82
C ALA A 193 10.84 -0.69 -12.46
N ASN A 194 10.04 -1.71 -12.79
CA ASN A 194 8.77 -1.55 -13.47
C ASN A 194 7.64 -2.02 -12.56
N CYS A 195 6.67 -1.15 -12.30
CA CYS A 195 5.52 -1.50 -11.48
C CYS A 195 4.25 -1.57 -12.32
N PHE A 196 3.70 -2.77 -12.44
CA PHE A 196 2.39 -3.00 -13.03
C PHE A 196 1.35 -3.17 -11.93
N ALA A 197 0.16 -2.62 -12.15
CA ALA A 197 -0.94 -2.76 -11.22
C ALA A 197 -2.27 -3.01 -11.95
N LEU A 198 -3.17 -3.67 -11.24
CA LEU A 198 -4.55 -3.90 -11.63
C LEU A 198 -5.44 -3.02 -10.74
N GLY A 199 -6.08 -2.02 -11.33
CA GLY A 199 -7.05 -1.19 -10.62
C GLY A 199 -8.46 -1.71 -10.85
N VAL A 200 -9.26 -1.76 -9.79
CA VAL A 200 -10.70 -1.99 -9.84
C VAL A 200 -11.38 -0.62 -9.79
N ILE A 201 -12.09 -0.27 -10.85
CA ILE A 201 -12.75 1.02 -11.00
C ILE A 201 -14.24 0.83 -10.78
N VAL A 202 -14.81 1.54 -9.80
CA VAL A 202 -16.24 1.55 -9.48
C VAL A 202 -16.74 2.99 -9.63
N ASP A 203 -17.80 3.19 -10.42
CA ASP A 203 -18.39 4.51 -10.71
C ASP A 203 -17.35 5.54 -11.22
N GLY A 204 -16.42 5.08 -12.05
CA GLY A 204 -15.35 5.92 -12.63
C GLY A 204 -14.24 6.32 -11.65
N GLN A 205 -14.24 5.77 -10.42
CA GLN A 205 -13.20 6.00 -9.42
C GLN A 205 -12.47 4.70 -9.10
N ILE A 206 -11.16 4.78 -8.87
CA ILE A 206 -10.37 3.62 -8.45
C ILE A 206 -10.81 3.24 -7.02
N ALA A 207 -11.47 2.10 -6.89
CA ALA A 207 -11.87 1.53 -5.61
C ALA A 207 -10.69 0.80 -4.95
N HIS A 208 -9.98 -0.03 -5.72
CA HIS A 208 -8.84 -0.82 -5.25
C HIS A 208 -7.72 -0.83 -6.28
N MET A 209 -6.48 -0.92 -5.83
CA MET A 209 -5.29 -1.03 -6.68
C MET A 209 -4.42 -2.18 -6.18
N TYR A 210 -4.17 -3.16 -7.03
CA TYR A 210 -3.39 -4.36 -6.73
C TYR A 210 -2.10 -4.35 -7.52
N ARG A 211 -0.94 -4.43 -6.86
CA ARG A 211 0.33 -4.60 -7.57
C ARG A 211 0.41 -6.00 -8.17
N ILE A 212 0.82 -6.10 -9.42
CA ILE A 212 1.04 -7.36 -10.12
C ILE A 212 2.47 -7.81 -9.79
N ILE A 213 2.61 -9.01 -9.20
CA ILE A 213 3.91 -9.56 -8.79
C ILE A 213 4.46 -10.57 -9.78
N SER A 214 3.59 -11.23 -10.54
CA SER A 214 3.98 -12.14 -11.60
C SER A 214 2.83 -12.42 -12.55
N GLY A 215 3.17 -12.90 -13.74
CA GLY A 215 2.22 -13.38 -14.74
C GLY A 215 2.83 -14.52 -15.55
N ASP A 216 2.03 -15.54 -15.85
CA ASP A 216 2.41 -16.63 -16.74
C ASP A 216 1.58 -16.53 -18.03
N PRO A 217 2.17 -16.20 -19.19
CA PRO A 217 1.43 -16.09 -20.46
C PRO A 217 0.86 -17.43 -20.92
N SER A 218 1.54 -18.54 -20.60
CA SER A 218 1.17 -19.90 -20.99
C SER A 218 -0.03 -20.39 -20.19
N ARG A 219 -0.02 -20.16 -18.87
CA ARG A 219 -1.13 -20.53 -17.97
C ARG A 219 -2.24 -19.49 -17.94
N GLY A 220 -1.92 -18.27 -18.34
CA GLY A 220 -2.85 -17.14 -18.36
C GLY A 220 -3.25 -16.63 -16.98
N THR A 221 -2.41 -16.80 -15.97
CA THR A 221 -2.72 -16.35 -14.61
C THR A 221 -1.87 -15.15 -14.23
N LEU A 222 -2.47 -14.16 -13.57
CA LEU A 222 -1.76 -13.06 -12.92
C LEU A 222 -1.79 -13.24 -11.40
N ALA A 223 -0.65 -13.03 -10.74
CA ALA A 223 -0.58 -13.00 -9.28
C ALA A 223 -0.53 -11.56 -8.78
N LEU A 224 -1.34 -11.27 -7.76
CA LEU A 224 -1.45 -9.95 -7.14
C LEU A 224 -0.76 -9.93 -5.77
N GLU A 225 -0.20 -8.77 -5.41
CA GLU A 225 0.32 -8.47 -4.07
C GLU A 225 -0.84 -8.15 -3.11
N SER A 226 -1.62 -9.18 -2.77
CA SER A 226 -2.74 -9.08 -1.83
C SER A 226 -3.04 -10.44 -1.24
N HIS A 227 -3.68 -10.50 -0.08
CA HIS A 227 -4.19 -11.76 0.48
C HIS A 227 -5.39 -12.31 -0.30
N ALA A 228 -6.08 -11.46 -1.06
CA ALA A 228 -7.21 -11.84 -1.89
C ALA A 228 -7.24 -10.98 -3.17
N ALA A 229 -7.48 -11.64 -4.30
CA ALA A 229 -7.83 -10.99 -5.55
C ALA A 229 -9.24 -10.36 -5.44
N PRO A 230 -9.60 -9.47 -6.39
CA PRO A 230 -10.98 -8.98 -6.50
C PRO A 230 -11.99 -10.13 -6.46
N ALA A 231 -13.12 -9.91 -5.78
CA ALA A 231 -14.14 -10.94 -5.64
C ALA A 231 -14.66 -11.36 -7.03
N PRO A 232 -14.89 -12.66 -7.27
CA PRO A 232 -15.65 -13.13 -8.43
C PRO A 232 -16.94 -12.34 -8.59
N GLY A 233 -17.22 -11.83 -9.79
CA GLY A 233 -18.46 -11.07 -10.02
C GLY A 233 -18.48 -9.68 -9.38
N SER A 234 -17.33 -9.07 -9.07
CA SER A 234 -17.26 -7.62 -8.73
C SER A 234 -17.92 -6.70 -9.79
N LEU A 235 -18.27 -7.25 -10.96
CA LEU A 235 -19.07 -6.65 -12.03
C LEU A 235 -20.58 -6.47 -11.69
N VAL A 236 -21.06 -6.84 -10.51
CA VAL A 236 -22.51 -6.86 -10.23
C VAL A 236 -23.00 -5.53 -9.63
N LYS A 237 -23.80 -4.81 -10.44
CA LYS A 237 -24.57 -3.56 -10.18
C LYS A 237 -23.75 -2.26 -10.07
N GLY A 238 -23.11 -1.88 -11.17
CA GLY A 238 -22.42 -0.61 -11.39
C GLY A 238 -21.43 -0.77 -12.55
N THR A 239 -20.90 0.31 -13.11
CA THR A 239 -19.83 0.24 -14.14
C THR A 239 -18.50 -0.16 -13.49
N CYS A 240 -18.47 -1.30 -12.81
CA CYS A 240 -17.24 -1.86 -12.27
C CYS A 240 -16.44 -2.43 -13.45
N HIS A 241 -15.22 -1.96 -13.66
CA HIS A 241 -14.31 -2.53 -14.66
C HIS A 241 -12.89 -2.56 -14.10
N VAL A 242 -12.07 -3.44 -14.64
CA VAL A 242 -10.66 -3.52 -14.28
C VAL A 242 -9.82 -2.81 -15.33
N GLN A 243 -8.75 -2.14 -14.90
CA GLN A 243 -7.82 -1.46 -15.78
C GLN A 243 -6.38 -1.75 -15.35
N PHE A 244 -5.51 -1.98 -16.32
CA PHE A 244 -4.08 -2.08 -16.07
C PHE A 244 -3.45 -0.70 -15.96
N PHE A 245 -2.57 -0.55 -14.98
CA PHE A 245 -1.78 0.65 -14.73
C PHE A 245 -0.31 0.27 -14.80
N TYR A 246 0.49 1.19 -15.34
CA TYR A 246 1.94 1.07 -15.41
C TYR A 246 2.58 2.30 -14.77
N ARG A 247 3.62 2.08 -13.99
CA ARG A 247 4.50 3.12 -13.46
C ARG A 247 5.95 2.70 -13.68
N ASP A 248 6.69 3.59 -14.34
CA ASP A 248 8.16 3.53 -14.34
C ASP A 248 8.65 4.14 -13.03
N LEU A 249 9.30 3.33 -12.19
CA LEU A 249 9.83 3.80 -10.90
C LEU A 249 11.06 4.71 -11.09
N ASN A 250 11.70 4.68 -12.25
CA ASN A 250 12.74 5.66 -12.57
C ASN A 250 12.15 7.01 -12.98
N SER A 251 10.86 7.06 -13.32
CA SER A 251 10.19 8.31 -13.66
C SER A 251 9.76 9.05 -12.40
N SER A 252 10.40 10.19 -12.15
CA SER A 252 9.97 11.07 -11.07
C SER A 252 8.59 11.65 -11.38
N VAL A 253 7.57 11.26 -10.62
CA VAL A 253 6.24 11.85 -10.74
C VAL A 253 6.24 13.20 -10.03
N THR A 254 6.24 14.29 -10.80
CA THR A 254 5.90 15.62 -10.28
C THR A 254 4.39 15.67 -10.05
N GLN A 255 3.94 15.25 -8.87
CA GLN A 255 2.56 15.44 -8.46
C GLN A 255 2.28 16.95 -8.28
N ASN A 256 1.56 17.54 -9.22
CA ASN A 256 0.91 18.83 -9.02
C ASN A 256 -0.22 18.66 -7.99
N CYS A 257 0.12 18.72 -6.70
CA CYS A 257 -0.83 18.72 -5.57
C CYS A 257 -1.61 20.04 -5.46
N ALA A 258 -1.95 20.68 -6.58
CA ALA A 258 -2.63 21.97 -6.58
C ALA A 258 -4.07 21.88 -6.02
N ASN A 259 -4.65 20.67 -5.94
CA ASN A 259 -6.03 20.46 -5.49
C ASN A 259 -6.13 19.46 -4.32
N ARG A 260 -5.98 19.99 -3.10
CA ARG A 260 -6.63 19.59 -1.83
C ARG A 260 -6.83 18.08 -1.58
N SER A 261 -5.77 17.36 -1.18
CA SER A 261 -5.91 16.08 -0.46
C SER A 261 -5.30 16.16 0.95
N PRO A 262 -6.07 15.88 2.02
CA PRO A 262 -5.58 16.05 3.40
C PRO A 262 -4.60 14.97 3.87
N PHE A 263 -4.47 13.87 3.13
CA PHE A 263 -3.54 12.79 3.42
C PHE A 263 -2.77 12.42 2.15
N ILE A 264 -1.47 12.27 2.28
CA ILE A 264 -0.58 11.79 1.22
C ILE A 264 0.32 10.74 1.85
N PHE A 265 0.13 9.48 1.47
CA PHE A 265 1.06 8.42 1.83
C PHE A 265 2.04 8.30 0.66
N THR A 266 3.31 8.61 0.87
CA THR A 266 4.29 8.52 -0.23
C THR A 266 5.22 7.35 0.03
N ASN A 267 5.33 6.44 -0.93
CA ASN A 267 6.51 5.62 -1.06
C ASN A 267 7.51 6.41 -1.92
N ASN A 268 8.63 6.78 -1.33
CA ASN A 268 9.90 7.25 -1.91
C ASN A 268 9.98 8.22 -3.12
N GLU A 269 8.93 8.79 -3.72
CA GLU A 269 9.14 9.43 -5.05
C GLU A 269 8.32 10.67 -5.41
N SER A 270 7.47 11.22 -4.54
CA SER A 270 6.63 12.35 -4.97
C SER A 270 6.25 13.31 -3.84
N ALA A 271 7.19 14.14 -3.40
CA ALA A 271 6.88 15.33 -2.61
C ALA A 271 7.14 16.62 -3.41
N PRO A 272 6.46 17.73 -3.07
CA PRO A 272 6.61 19.00 -3.76
C PRO A 272 8.07 19.48 -3.79
N SER A 273 8.44 20.11 -4.90
CA SER A 273 9.80 20.61 -5.15
C SER A 273 10.07 21.91 -4.38
N CYS A 274 10.22 21.82 -3.06
CA CYS A 274 10.53 22.98 -2.22
C CYS A 274 12.04 23.17 -2.06
N ASN A 275 12.55 24.40 -2.01
CA ASN A 275 13.93 24.64 -1.63
C ASN A 275 14.12 24.33 -0.12
N ILE A 276 15.05 23.44 0.21
CA ILE A 276 15.17 22.84 1.57
C ILE A 276 16.03 23.71 2.50
N ASP A 277 16.54 24.85 2.01
CA ASP A 277 17.33 25.76 2.85
C ASP A 277 16.51 26.42 3.97
N SER A 278 15.18 26.33 3.89
CA SER A 278 14.24 26.76 4.92
C SER A 278 13.30 25.63 5.32
N ASP A 279 12.67 25.77 6.48
CA ASP A 279 11.59 24.88 6.89
C ASP A 279 10.47 24.85 5.85
N VAL A 280 10.08 23.65 5.46
CA VAL A 280 9.00 23.42 4.49
C VAL A 280 7.74 23.09 5.27
N ILE A 281 6.73 23.94 5.15
CA ILE A 281 5.42 23.74 5.79
C ILE A 281 4.40 23.48 4.70
N LEU A 282 3.80 22.29 4.72
CA LEU A 282 2.70 21.92 3.84
C LEU A 282 1.38 22.04 4.62
N PRO A 283 0.62 23.13 4.43
CA PRO A 283 -0.68 23.28 5.07
C PRO A 283 -1.67 22.26 4.50
N ASP A 284 -2.64 21.88 5.32
CA ASP A 284 -3.73 20.97 4.98
C ASP A 284 -3.26 19.64 4.37
N THR A 285 -2.07 19.20 4.75
CA THR A 285 -1.41 18.01 4.20
C THR A 285 -0.83 17.19 5.33
N PHE A 286 -1.25 15.93 5.45
CA PHE A 286 -0.61 14.94 6.32
C PHE A 286 0.20 13.98 5.45
N MET A 287 1.52 14.09 5.51
CA MET A 287 2.42 13.29 4.67
C MET A 287 3.30 12.37 5.51
N THR A 288 3.34 11.08 5.20
CA THR A 288 4.19 10.12 5.92
C THR A 288 4.90 9.23 4.92
N GLY A 289 6.17 8.93 5.18
CA GLY A 289 6.87 7.84 4.52
C GLY A 289 6.29 6.51 4.99
N SER A 290 6.05 5.57 4.07
CA SER A 290 5.76 4.18 4.44
C SER A 290 6.40 3.27 3.42
N GLU A 291 7.25 2.36 3.91
CA GLU A 291 7.89 1.31 3.10
C GLU A 291 6.90 0.20 2.77
N TYR A 292 5.88 0.00 3.61
CA TYR A 292 4.91 -1.08 3.48
C TYR A 292 3.55 -0.62 2.93
N GLY A 293 3.47 0.62 2.46
CA GLY A 293 2.25 1.21 1.94
C GLY A 293 1.26 1.62 3.03
N PHE A 294 -0.04 1.58 2.74
CA PHE A 294 -1.09 1.92 3.70
C PHE A 294 -2.20 0.86 3.72
N VAL A 295 -2.91 0.76 4.84
CA VAL A 295 -4.13 -0.04 4.98
C VAL A 295 -5.31 0.91 5.13
N LEU A 296 -6.31 0.75 4.26
CA LEU A 296 -7.57 1.50 4.33
C LEU A 296 -8.70 0.57 4.77
N SER A 297 -9.54 1.05 5.68
CA SER A 297 -10.79 0.39 6.05
C SER A 297 -11.90 1.43 6.14
N ARG A 298 -12.98 1.22 5.39
CA ARG A 298 -14.20 2.02 5.43
C ARG A 298 -15.29 1.26 6.19
N SER A 299 -16.29 1.97 6.70
CA SER A 299 -17.42 1.33 7.38
C SER A 299 -18.13 0.35 6.44
N GLY A 300 -18.26 -0.91 6.85
CA GLY A 300 -18.86 -1.98 6.05
C GLY A 300 -17.93 -2.63 5.01
N GLU A 301 -16.68 -2.21 4.90
CA GLU A 301 -15.71 -2.77 3.96
C GLU A 301 -14.61 -3.57 4.69
N LYS A 302 -14.17 -4.69 4.09
CA LYS A 302 -12.99 -5.41 4.56
C LYS A 302 -11.75 -4.51 4.40
N PRO A 303 -10.87 -4.39 5.41
CA PRO A 303 -9.62 -3.65 5.26
C PRO A 303 -8.80 -4.15 4.06
N TRP A 304 -8.21 -3.22 3.31
CA TRP A 304 -7.34 -3.54 2.18
C TRP A 304 -6.02 -2.76 2.25
N LYS A 305 -4.96 -3.37 1.71
CA LYS A 305 -3.60 -2.82 1.71
C LYS A 305 -3.26 -2.31 0.31
N CYS A 306 -2.65 -1.14 0.22
CA CYS A 306 -2.02 -0.65 -0.99
C CYS A 306 -0.52 -0.51 -0.76
N THR A 307 0.29 -1.25 -1.51
CA THR A 307 1.77 -1.16 -1.51
C THR A 307 2.30 -0.35 -2.69
N MET A 308 1.43 0.13 -3.57
CA MET A 308 1.81 0.75 -4.84
C MET A 308 2.60 2.05 -4.59
N PRO A 309 3.84 2.19 -5.10
CA PRO A 309 4.60 3.40 -4.87
C PRO A 309 3.93 4.68 -5.37
N GLY A 310 3.97 5.74 -4.55
CA GLY A 310 3.29 7.02 -4.78
C GLY A 310 1.76 6.96 -4.90
N ALA A 311 1.12 5.85 -4.47
CA ALA A 311 -0.32 5.84 -4.29
C ALA A 311 -0.71 6.82 -3.18
N ALA A 312 -1.60 7.76 -3.49
CA ALA A 312 -2.14 8.70 -2.52
C ALA A 312 -3.57 8.33 -2.12
N VAL A 313 -3.93 8.55 -0.85
CA VAL A 313 -5.31 8.38 -0.36
C VAL A 313 -5.84 9.74 0.02
N SER A 314 -6.90 10.18 -0.64
CA SER A 314 -7.64 11.35 -0.16
C SER A 314 -8.81 10.90 0.72
N CYS A 315 -8.88 11.44 1.93
CA CYS A 315 -10.09 11.35 2.76
C CYS A 315 -10.89 12.63 2.53
N ARG A 316 -12.13 12.51 2.05
CA ARG A 316 -13.07 13.65 2.00
C ARG A 316 -13.95 13.57 3.24
N SER A 317 -13.95 14.62 4.06
CA SER A 317 -15.00 14.77 5.06
C SER A 317 -16.30 15.11 4.33
N VAL A 318 -17.31 14.25 4.49
CA VAL A 318 -18.69 14.57 4.14
C VAL A 318 -19.25 15.55 5.15
#